data_AF-A0A382LRM1-F1
#
_entry.id   AF-A0A382LRM1-F1
#
_cell.length_a   1.000
_cell.length_b   1.000
_cell.length_c   1.000
_cell.angle_alpha   90.00
_cell.angle_beta   90.00
_cell.angle_gamma   90.00
#
_symmetry.space_group_name_H-M   'P 1'
#
loop_
_entity.id
_entity.type
_entity.pdbx_description
1 polymer ?
#
loop_
_entity_poly.entity_id
_entity_poly.type
_entity_poly.pdbx_seq_one_letter_code
_entity_poly.pdbx_strand_id
1 'polypeptide(L)'
;MALPFQRKEKNPILARIRSDEDTRLRLKYDVYYHAFEAQSGTRVRRDGREYLMLASNDYLGLTRHPKVLEAGQKALREWGSSTTGARLANGGRSFH
;
A
#
# COMPACT_ATOMS: atom_id res chain seq x y z
N MET A 1 2.02 -10.92 49.05
CA MET A 1 0.90 -10.18 48.43
C MET A 1 1.51 -9.03 47.64
N ALA A 2 1.59 -9.13 46.30
CA ALA A 2 2.25 -8.11 45.47
C ALA A 2 1.27 -6.97 45.15
N LEU A 3 1.70 -5.72 45.34
CA LEU A 3 0.88 -4.52 45.12
C LEU A 3 0.50 -4.36 43.63
N PRO A 4 -0.76 -3.96 43.30
CA PRO A 4 -1.32 -4.04 41.95
C PRO A 4 -0.88 -2.91 40.98
N PHE A 5 0.06 -2.04 41.37
CA PHE A 5 0.29 -0.76 40.70
C PHE A 5 1.47 -0.69 39.73
N GLN A 6 2.17 -1.79 39.45
CA GLN A 6 3.23 -1.81 38.45
C GLN A 6 2.91 -2.76 37.29
N ARG A 7 1.85 -2.44 36.55
CA ARG A 7 1.71 -2.97 35.20
C ARG A 7 2.52 -2.08 34.26
N LYS A 8 3.84 -2.32 34.18
CA LYS A 8 4.67 -1.73 33.11
C LYS A 8 3.99 -2.04 31.78
N GLU A 9 3.68 -1.03 30.98
CA GLU A 9 3.20 -1.27 29.62
C GLU A 9 4.21 -2.18 28.91
N LYS A 10 3.71 -3.28 28.33
CA LYS A 10 4.54 -4.38 27.83
C LYS A 10 5.49 -3.97 26.69
N ASN A 11 5.35 -2.77 26.11
CA ASN A 11 6.25 -2.27 25.07
C ASN A 11 6.33 -0.71 25.10
N PRO A 12 7.49 -0.12 25.45
CA PRO A 12 7.66 1.34 25.53
C PRO A 12 7.52 2.05 24.18
N ILE A 13 7.75 1.36 23.05
CA ILE A 13 7.55 1.92 21.72
C ILE A 13 6.05 2.09 21.44
N LEU A 14 5.25 1.07 21.76
CA LEU A 14 3.79 1.15 21.60
C LEU A 14 3.18 2.23 22.52
N ALA A 15 3.70 2.37 23.74
CA ALA A 15 3.32 3.43 24.66
C ALA A 15 3.52 4.81 24.02
N ARG A 16 4.74 5.05 23.49
CA ARG A 16 5.11 6.29 22.83
C ARG A 16 4.25 6.59 21.60
N ILE A 17 3.98 5.59 20.75
CA ILE A 17 3.13 5.75 19.56
C ILE A 17 1.71 6.20 19.95
N ARG A 18 1.16 5.63 21.02
CA ARG A 18 -0.21 5.91 21.46
C ARG A 18 -0.35 7.24 22.19
N SER A 19 0.69 7.65 22.92
CA SER A 19 0.70 8.91 23.66
C SER A 19 1.07 10.13 22.80
N ASP A 20 1.47 9.94 21.55
CA ASP A 20 1.87 11.03 20.66
C ASP A 20 0.65 11.85 20.20
N GLU A 21 0.44 13.00 20.84
CA GLU A 21 -0.71 13.86 20.57
C GLU A 21 -0.71 14.41 19.15
N ASP A 22 0.46 14.72 18.58
CA ASP A 22 0.57 15.24 17.22
C ASP A 22 0.09 14.21 16.20
N THR A 23 0.52 12.95 16.32
CA THR A 23 0.00 11.85 15.51
C THR A 23 -1.48 11.63 15.75
N ARG A 24 -1.95 11.64 17.01
CA ARG A 24 -3.37 11.47 17.35
C ARG A 24 -4.25 12.56 16.73
N LEU A 25 -3.80 13.80 16.76
CA LEU A 25 -4.49 14.95 16.16
C LEU A 25 -4.47 14.88 14.63
N ARG A 26 -3.37 14.41 14.02
CA ARG A 26 -3.29 14.17 12.57
C ARG A 26 -4.27 13.09 12.11
N LEU A 27 -4.44 12.05 12.90
CA LEU A 27 -5.35 10.94 12.63
C LEU A 27 -6.81 11.24 12.97
N LYS A 28 -7.13 12.40 13.58
CA LYS A 28 -8.51 12.80 13.91
C LYS A 28 -9.46 12.71 12.70
N TYR A 29 -8.95 13.03 11.51
CA TYR A 29 -9.73 13.01 10.27
C TYR A 29 -9.52 11.75 9.44
N ASP A 30 -8.72 10.80 9.93
CA ASP A 30 -8.42 9.52 9.29
C ASP A 30 -8.06 9.64 7.80
N VAL A 31 -7.20 10.59 7.44
CA VAL A 31 -6.98 10.98 6.03
C VAL A 31 -6.16 9.98 5.21
N TYR A 32 -5.62 8.93 5.84
CA TYR A 32 -4.67 8.00 5.20
C TYR A 32 -5.23 6.58 5.16
N TYR A 33 -4.64 5.76 4.27
CA TYR A 33 -4.85 4.30 4.22
C TYR A 33 -6.29 3.85 3.94
N HIS A 34 -7.11 4.70 3.33
CA HIS A 34 -8.40 4.28 2.79
C HIS A 34 -8.22 3.29 1.64
N ALA A 35 -8.78 2.08 1.79
CA ALA A 35 -8.79 1.08 0.74
C ALA A 35 -10.05 1.22 -0.12
N PHE A 36 -9.86 1.14 -1.44
CA PHE A 36 -10.98 1.06 -2.39
C PHE A 36 -11.30 -0.41 -2.69
N GLU A 37 -12.59 -0.73 -2.80
CA GLU A 37 -13.10 -2.06 -3.16
C GLU A 37 -12.82 -2.39 -4.63
N ALA A 38 -12.92 -1.39 -5.49
CA ALA A 38 -12.73 -1.53 -6.93
C ALA A 38 -12.34 -0.21 -7.59
N GLN A 39 -11.68 -0.30 -8.74
CA GLN A 39 -11.36 0.84 -9.60
C GLN A 39 -11.61 0.50 -11.07
N SER A 40 -12.27 1.42 -11.79
CA SER A 40 -12.45 1.37 -13.24
C SER A 40 -12.16 2.74 -13.84
N GLY A 41 -10.98 2.89 -14.43
CA GLY A 41 -10.48 4.19 -14.90
C GLY A 41 -10.42 5.18 -13.74
N THR A 42 -11.13 6.31 -13.89
CA THR A 42 -11.23 7.35 -12.87
C THR A 42 -12.35 7.11 -11.84
N ARG A 43 -13.14 6.04 -11.95
CA ARG A 43 -14.18 5.71 -10.96
C ARG A 43 -13.66 4.71 -9.95
N VAL A 44 -13.86 4.98 -8.66
CA VAL A 44 -13.50 4.08 -7.56
C VAL A 44 -14.69 3.83 -6.66
N ARG A 45 -14.73 2.65 -6.05
CA ARG A 45 -15.80 2.23 -5.15
C ARG A 45 -15.28 2.02 -3.74
N ARG A 46 -15.98 2.55 -2.75
CA ARG A 46 -15.68 2.40 -1.32
C ARG A 46 -16.96 2.55 -0.51
N ASP A 47 -17.14 1.72 0.51
CA ASP A 47 -18.26 1.78 1.45
C ASP A 47 -19.63 1.77 0.73
N GLY A 48 -19.73 0.97 -0.34
CA GLY A 48 -20.93 0.87 -1.19
C GLY A 48 -21.23 2.11 -2.04
N ARG A 49 -20.33 3.10 -2.08
CA ARG A 49 -20.48 4.35 -2.85
C ARG A 49 -19.43 4.46 -3.95
N GLU A 50 -19.80 5.13 -5.03
CA GLU A 50 -18.88 5.46 -6.12
C GLU A 50 -18.33 6.88 -5.94
N TYR A 51 -17.04 7.04 -6.23
CA TYR A 51 -16.32 8.31 -6.18
C TYR A 51 -15.51 8.52 -7.47
N LEU A 52 -15.21 9.78 -7.76
CA LEU A 52 -14.25 10.17 -8.80
C LEU A 52 -12.84 10.25 -8.21
N MET A 53 -11.90 9.48 -8.77
CA MET A 53 -10.50 9.45 -8.39
C MET A 53 -9.74 10.61 -9.05
N LEU A 54 -9.50 11.66 -8.27
CA LEU A 54 -8.69 12.82 -8.64
C LEU A 54 -7.32 12.85 -7.93
N ALA A 55 -6.96 11.76 -7.24
CA ALA A 55 -5.74 11.63 -6.45
C ALA A 55 -4.87 10.44 -6.90
N SER A 56 -4.94 10.10 -8.20
CA SER A 56 -4.14 9.04 -8.82
C SER A 56 -2.96 9.60 -9.60
N ASN A 57 -1.90 8.81 -9.73
CA ASN A 57 -0.76 9.10 -10.61
C ASN A 57 -0.91 8.49 -12.02
N ASP A 58 -2.04 7.84 -12.33
CA ASP A 58 -2.32 7.27 -13.66
C ASP A 58 -2.81 8.35 -14.64
N TYR A 59 -1.93 9.31 -14.95
CA TYR A 59 -2.24 10.47 -15.79
C TYR A 59 -2.73 10.11 -17.20
N LEU A 60 -2.21 9.01 -17.75
CA LEU A 60 -2.48 8.57 -19.11
C LEU A 60 -3.51 7.43 -19.19
N GLY A 61 -4.00 6.93 -18.04
CA GLY A 61 -4.93 5.80 -18.01
C GLY A 61 -4.32 4.46 -18.46
N LEU A 62 -3.00 4.31 -18.36
CA LEU A 62 -2.29 3.17 -18.95
C LEU A 62 -2.37 1.91 -18.10
N THR A 63 -2.76 2.01 -16.83
CA THR A 63 -2.90 0.85 -15.93
C THR A 63 -3.82 -0.24 -16.49
N ARG A 64 -4.82 0.13 -17.32
CA ARG A 64 -5.74 -0.81 -17.98
C ARG A 64 -5.57 -0.91 -19.50
N HIS A 65 -4.52 -0.31 -20.06
CA HIS A 65 -4.31 -0.34 -21.51
C HIS A 65 -4.05 -1.80 -21.99
N PRO A 66 -4.78 -2.32 -23.00
CA PRO A 66 -4.72 -3.74 -23.38
C PRO A 66 -3.30 -4.24 -23.67
N LYS A 67 -2.50 -3.46 -24.41
CA LYS A 67 -1.12 -3.84 -24.75
C LYS A 67 -0.19 -3.91 -23.52
N VAL A 68 -0.44 -3.12 -22.49
CA VAL A 68 0.37 -3.12 -21.25
C VAL A 68 0.05 -4.38 -20.45
N LEU A 69 -1.25 -4.71 -20.32
CA LEU A 69 -1.69 -5.93 -19.65
C LEU A 69 -1.17 -7.18 -20.35
N GLU A 70 -1.25 -7.24 -21.67
CA GLU A 70 -0.75 -8.36 -22.47
C GLU A 70 0.76 -8.56 -22.28
N ALA A 71 1.54 -7.47 -22.36
CA ALA A 71 2.99 -7.53 -22.13
C ALA A 71 3.34 -8.02 -20.72
N GLY A 72 2.63 -7.53 -19.69
CA GLY A 72 2.81 -7.98 -18.31
C GLY A 72 2.47 -9.46 -18.11
N GLN A 73 1.37 -9.94 -18.70
CA GLN A 73 0.99 -11.35 -18.66
C GLN A 73 2.01 -12.24 -19.36
N LYS A 74 2.54 -11.81 -20.51
CA LYS A 74 3.60 -12.53 -21.22
C LYS A 74 4.86 -12.60 -20.36
N ALA A 75 5.26 -11.48 -19.75
CA ALA A 75 6.44 -11.41 -18.91
C ALA A 75 6.37 -12.37 -17.72
N LEU A 76 5.21 -12.44 -17.05
CA LEU A 76 4.99 -13.37 -15.95
C LEU A 76 5.09 -14.85 -16.36
N ARG A 77 4.59 -15.20 -17.55
CA ARG A 77 4.71 -16.56 -18.09
C ARG A 77 6.14 -16.93 -18.47
N GLU A 78 6.87 -15.98 -19.05
CA GLU A 78 8.21 -16.21 -19.59
C GLU A 78 9.30 -16.19 -18.51
N TRP A 79 9.23 -15.23 -17.57
CA TRP A 79 10.30 -14.97 -16.61
C TRP A 79 9.91 -15.13 -15.14
N GLY A 80 8.64 -15.44 -14.85
CA GLY A 80 8.12 -15.58 -13.49
C GLY A 80 7.83 -14.24 -12.81
N SER A 81 7.44 -14.30 -11.53
CA SER A 81 6.98 -13.12 -10.76
C SER A 81 8.10 -12.30 -10.11
N SER A 82 9.32 -12.83 -10.03
CA SER A 82 10.43 -12.20 -9.31
C SER A 82 11.78 -12.63 -9.86
N THR A 83 12.77 -11.73 -9.72
CA THR A 83 14.18 -12.01 -10.06
C THR A 83 14.95 -12.64 -8.90
N THR A 84 14.37 -12.67 -7.69
CA THR A 84 14.94 -13.23 -6.45
C THR A 84 16.36 -12.73 -6.13
N GLY A 85 16.68 -11.50 -6.52
CA GLY A 85 18.03 -10.94 -6.36
C GLY A 85 18.12 -9.46 -6.70
N ALA A 86 19.13 -8.79 -6.13
CA ALA A 86 19.46 -7.41 -6.47
C ALA A 86 20.02 -7.32 -7.90
N ARG A 87 19.83 -6.18 -8.57
CA ARG A 87 20.33 -5.97 -9.95
C ARG A 87 21.83 -6.24 -10.09
N LEU A 88 22.63 -5.76 -9.14
CA LEU A 88 24.09 -5.93 -9.13
C LEU A 88 24.55 -7.38 -8.88
N ALA A 89 23.66 -8.23 -8.33
CA ALA A 89 23.93 -9.64 -8.09
C ALA A 89 23.27 -10.48 -9.21
N ASN A 90 22.37 -11.39 -8.86
CA ASN A 90 21.68 -12.31 -9.78
C ASN A 90 20.33 -11.77 -10.31
N GLY A 91 19.99 -10.52 -10.03
CA GLY A 91 18.70 -9.93 -10.38
C GLY A 91 18.61 -9.28 -11.76
N GLY A 92 19.74 -9.03 -12.42
CA GLY A 92 19.78 -8.43 -13.76
C GLY A 92 19.19 -9.35 -14.83
N ARG A 93 18.53 -8.78 -15.84
CA ARG A 93 17.96 -9.48 -16.99
C ARG A 93 18.26 -8.69 -18.27
N SER A 94 18.40 -9.35 -19.41
CA SER A 94 18.72 -8.66 -20.68
C SER A 94 17.63 -7.69 -21.15
N PHE A 95 16.39 -7.89 -20.69
CA PHE A 95 15.23 -7.07 -21.03
C PHE A 95 14.91 -5.98 -19.99
N HIS A 96 15.73 -5.82 -18.94
CA HIS A 96 15.44 -4.92 -17.82
C HIS A 96 16.66 -4.23 -17.20
#